data_AF-A0A1H6PJS3-F1
#
_entry.id   AF-A0A1H6PJS3-F1
#
_cell.length_a   1.000
_cell.length_b   1.000
_cell.length_c   1.000
_cell.angle_alpha   90.00
_cell.angle_beta   90.00
_cell.angle_gamma   90.00
#
_symmetry.space_group_name_H-M   'P 1'
#
loop_
_entity.id
_entity.type
_entity.pdbx_description
1 polymer ?
#
loop_
_entity_poly.entity_id
_entity_poly.type
_entity_poly.pdbx_seq_one_letter_code
_entity_poly.pdbx_strand_id
1 'polypeptide(L)'
;MSAALREIRFHLCQNGSSSAPLRQFVKNQIGAFQKANPSTKVLVREANGVKPIVFARFDHGHESKIGLDVSSEKEVAERVKSLIEAK
;
A
#
# COMPACT_ATOMS: atom_id res chain seq x y z
N MET A 1 15.04 15.87 2.34
CA MET A 1 15.52 14.57 2.85
C MET A 1 14.31 13.67 2.89
N SER A 2 14.15 12.78 1.91
CA SER A 2 13.02 11.83 1.88
C SER A 2 13.09 11.00 3.17
N ALA A 3 12.07 11.08 4.01
CA ALA A 3 11.99 10.22 5.18
C ALA A 3 12.00 8.77 4.68
N ALA A 4 13.00 7.98 5.08
CA ALA A 4 13.12 6.62 4.53
C ALA A 4 11.89 5.81 4.95
N LEU A 5 11.10 5.37 3.97
CA LEU A 5 9.96 4.49 4.20
C LEU A 5 10.48 3.22 4.90
N ARG A 6 9.94 2.92 6.07
CA ARG A 6 10.33 1.73 6.85
C ARG A 6 9.38 0.57 6.65
N GLU A 7 8.10 0.88 6.50
CA GLU A 7 7.08 -0.14 6.37
C GLU A 7 5.90 0.35 5.55
N ILE A 8 5.38 -0.51 4.70
CA ILE A 8 4.12 -0.29 3.99
C ILE A 8 3.19 -1.46 4.29
N ARG A 9 1.95 -1.16 4.66
CA ARG A 9 0.93 -2.17 4.98
C ARG A 9 -0.28 -2.01 4.09
N PHE A 10 -0.67 -3.07 3.42
CA PHE A 10 -1.87 -3.17 2.60
C PHE A 10 -2.94 -3.94 3.35
N HIS A 11 -4.05 -3.28 3.69
CA HIS A 11 -5.24 -3.94 4.23
C HIS A 11 -6.25 -4.09 3.10
N LEU A 12 -6.68 -5.33 2.83
CA LEU A 12 -7.59 -5.62 1.72
C LEU A 12 -8.56 -6.76 2.07
N CYS A 13 -9.71 -6.76 1.40
CA CYS A 13 -10.67 -7.85 1.46
C CYS A 13 -10.39 -8.92 0.41
N GLN A 14 -10.48 -10.18 0.83
CA GLN A 14 -10.22 -11.38 0.02
C GLN A 14 -11.24 -11.57 -1.09
N ASN A 15 -12.50 -11.19 -0.84
CA ASN A 15 -13.61 -11.45 -1.75
C ASN A 15 -14.37 -10.18 -2.16
N GLY A 16 -14.18 -9.06 -1.45
CA GLY A 16 -14.87 -7.81 -1.74
C GLY A 16 -14.45 -7.19 -3.08
N SER A 17 -15.43 -6.71 -3.85
CA SER A 17 -15.22 -6.05 -5.15
C SER A 17 -14.39 -4.77 -5.02
N SER A 18 -14.62 -3.97 -3.97
CA SER A 18 -13.88 -2.73 -3.70
C SER A 18 -12.36 -2.95 -3.50
N SER A 19 -11.95 -4.14 -3.06
CA SER A 19 -10.54 -4.49 -2.87
C SER A 19 -9.90 -5.18 -4.07
N ALA A 20 -10.66 -5.45 -5.15
CA ALA A 20 -10.13 -6.16 -6.32
C ALA A 20 -8.94 -5.43 -6.98
N PRO A 21 -8.98 -4.10 -7.21
CA PRO A 21 -7.85 -3.38 -7.81
C PRO A 21 -6.58 -3.44 -6.94
N LEU A 22 -6.74 -3.30 -5.63
CA LEU A 22 -5.63 -3.38 -4.68
C LEU A 22 -5.03 -4.80 -4.62
N ARG A 23 -5.87 -5.84 -4.69
CA ARG A 23 -5.42 -7.23 -4.69
C ARG A 23 -4.58 -7.56 -5.92
N GLN A 24 -5.00 -7.06 -7.08
CA GLN A 24 -4.27 -7.23 -8.33
C GLN A 24 -2.94 -6.48 -8.30
N PHE A 25 -2.95 -5.23 -7.83
CA PHE A 25 -1.73 -4.45 -7.60
C PHE A 25 -0.73 -5.19 -6.69
N VAL A 26 -1.20 -5.69 -5.55
CA VAL A 26 -0.40 -6.45 -4.59
C VAL A 26 0.24 -7.69 -5.23
N LYS A 27 -0.51 -8.43 -6.05
CA LYS A 27 -0.02 -9.63 -6.73
C LYS A 27 1.05 -9.33 -7.78
N ASN A 28 0.89 -8.24 -8.53
CA ASN A 28 1.76 -7.93 -9.66
C ASN A 28 2.99 -7.11 -9.27
N GLN A 29 2.84 -6.16 -8.35
CA GLN A 29 3.83 -5.10 -8.10
C GLN A 29 4.68 -5.31 -6.85
N ILE A 30 4.23 -6.10 -5.85
CA ILE A 30 4.99 -6.29 -4.59
C ILE A 30 6.39 -6.83 -4.84
N GLY A 31 6.54 -7.81 -5.73
CA GLY A 31 7.85 -8.41 -5.98
C GLY A 31 8.86 -7.42 -6.54
N ALA A 32 8.42 -6.55 -7.45
CA ALA A 32 9.27 -5.47 -7.98
C ALA A 32 9.57 -4.41 -6.91
N PHE A 33 8.57 -4.02 -6.12
CA PHE A 33 8.73 -3.04 -5.06
C PHE A 33 9.71 -3.48 -3.96
N GLN A 34 9.61 -4.73 -3.50
CA GLN A 34 10.52 -5.29 -2.50
C GLN A 34 11.96 -5.39 -3.01
N LYS A 35 12.15 -5.76 -4.29
CA LYS A 35 13.47 -5.80 -4.91
C LYS A 35 14.10 -4.41 -5.01
N ALA A 36 13.31 -3.40 -5.34
CA ALA A 36 13.78 -2.01 -5.40
C ALA A 36 14.03 -1.41 -4.00
N ASN A 37 13.31 -1.87 -2.98
CA ASN A 37 13.37 -1.34 -1.61
C ASN A 37 13.62 -2.45 -0.58
N PRO A 38 14.82 -3.05 -0.55
CA PRO A 38 15.11 -4.20 0.31
C PRO A 38 15.07 -3.88 1.82
N SER A 39 15.24 -2.61 2.20
CA SER A 39 15.14 -2.14 3.58
C SER A 39 13.70 -1.88 4.04
N THR A 40 12.73 -1.83 3.12
CA THR A 40 11.33 -1.53 3.41
C THR A 40 10.56 -2.81 3.67
N LYS A 41 9.90 -2.89 4.83
CA LYS A 41 9.04 -4.02 5.16
C LYS A 41 7.68 -3.87 4.50
N VAL A 42 7.33 -4.80 3.61
CA VAL A 42 6.02 -4.84 2.96
C VAL A 42 5.14 -5.87 3.67
N LEU A 43 3.97 -5.45 4.15
CA LEU A 43 3.01 -6.30 4.84
C LEU A 43 1.67 -6.30 4.10
N VAL A 44 1.11 -7.49 3.88
CA VAL A 44 -0.26 -7.67 3.40
C VAL A 44 -1.10 -8.20 4.56
N ARG A 45 -2.25 -7.59 4.78
CA ARG A 45 -3.23 -7.95 5.80
C ARG A 45 -4.58 -8.13 5.13
N GLU A 46 -5.03 -9.36 5.14
CA GLU A 46 -6.30 -9.75 4.57
C GLU A 46 -7.35 -9.86 5.66
N ALA A 47 -8.51 -9.26 5.47
CA ALA A 47 -9.63 -9.35 6.40
C ALA A 47 -10.97 -9.24 5.65
N ASN A 48 -12.00 -9.93 6.12
CA ASN A 48 -13.31 -9.90 5.48
C ASN A 48 -14.07 -8.61 5.80
N GLY A 49 -14.70 -8.03 4.78
CA GLY A 49 -15.55 -6.82 4.92
C GLY A 49 -14.79 -5.51 5.17
N VAL A 50 -13.45 -5.51 5.09
CA VAL A 50 -12.66 -4.28 5.27
C VAL A 50 -12.60 -3.47 3.98
N LYS A 51 -12.63 -2.15 4.14
CA LYS A 51 -12.28 -1.24 3.04
C LYS A 51 -10.78 -1.33 2.77
N PRO A 52 -10.35 -1.23 1.50
CA PRO A 52 -8.95 -1.21 1.16
C PRO A 52 -8.25 0.03 1.74
N ILE A 53 -7.23 -0.18 2.56
CA ILE A 53 -6.47 0.90 3.22
C ILE A 53 -4.98 0.59 3.08
N VAL A 54 -4.18 1.62 2.79
CA VAL A 54 -2.73 1.53 2.78
C VAL A 54 -2.16 2.40 3.88
N PHE A 55 -1.22 1.83 4.63
CA PHE A 55 -0.46 2.53 5.66
C PHE A 55 0.99 2.60 5.22
N ALA A 56 1.61 3.77 5.38
CA ALA A 56 3.04 3.98 5.19
C ALA A 56 3.64 4.51 6.49
N ARG A 57 4.61 3.79 7.04
CA ARG A 57 5.36 4.19 8.22
C ARG A 57 6.76 4.61 7.81
N PHE A 58 7.13 5.81 8.19
CA PHE A 58 8.40 6.44 7.94
C PHE A 58 9.29 6.38 9.20
N ASP A 59 10.47 6.98 9.09
CA ASP A 59 11.34 7.22 10.23
C ASP A 59 10.66 8.01 11.35
N HIS A 60 11.22 7.89 12.56
CA HIS A 60 10.73 8.55 13.77
C HIS A 60 9.28 8.20 14.15
N GLY A 61 8.77 7.06 13.67
CA GLY A 61 7.43 6.58 14.03
C GLY A 61 6.29 7.33 13.35
N HIS A 62 6.59 8.17 12.35
CA HIS A 62 5.54 8.84 11.58
C HIS A 62 4.78 7.85 10.71
N GLU A 63 3.46 7.83 10.83
CA GLU A 63 2.59 6.97 10.02
C GLU A 63 1.55 7.80 9.28
N SER A 64 1.43 7.54 7.98
CA SER A 64 0.40 8.08 7.10
C SER A 64 -0.48 6.94 6.60
N LYS A 65 -1.78 7.21 6.40
CA LYS A 65 -2.72 6.22 5.86
C LYS A 65 -3.62 6.84 4.80
N ILE A 66 -4.01 6.05 3.82
CA ILE A 66 -4.98 6.43 2.80
C ILE A 66 -5.99 5.31 2.56
N GLY A 67 -7.28 5.67 2.55
CA GLY A 67 -8.34 4.78 2.08
C GLY A 67 -8.37 4.78 0.56
N LEU A 68 -8.49 3.59 -0.04
CA LEU A 68 -8.48 3.40 -1.48
C LEU A 68 -9.90 3.14 -2.02
N ASP A 69 -10.71 4.19 -2.15
CA ASP A 69 -11.95 4.11 -2.95
C ASP A 69 -11.59 4.32 -4.44
N VAL A 70 -10.82 3.39 -5.00
CA VAL A 70 -10.25 3.50 -6.35
C VAL A 70 -10.76 2.38 -7.25
N SER A 71 -10.85 2.67 -8.54
CA SER A 71 -11.47 1.76 -9.51
C SER A 71 -10.46 0.93 -10.32
N SER A 72 -9.17 1.29 -10.29
CA SER A 72 -8.14 0.68 -11.14
C SER A 72 -6.80 0.47 -10.46
N GLU A 73 -6.01 -0.50 -10.95
CA GLU A 73 -4.64 -0.78 -10.48
C GLU A 73 -3.70 0.41 -10.68
N LYS A 74 -3.89 1.19 -11.75
CA LYS A 74 -3.10 2.40 -12.02
C LYS A 74 -3.33 3.47 -10.97
N GLU A 75 -4.59 3.69 -10.60
CA GLU A 75 -4.95 4.65 -9.55
C GLU A 75 -4.41 4.21 -8.18
N VAL A 76 -4.41 2.90 -7.89
CA VAL A 76 -3.73 2.36 -6.68
C VAL A 76 -2.25 2.76 -6.68
N ALA A 77 -1.55 2.54 -7.79
CA ALA A 77 -0.12 2.85 -7.91
C ALA A 77 0.16 4.34 -7.67
N GLU A 78 -0.65 5.23 -8.27
CA GLU A 78 -0.52 6.68 -8.09
C GLU A 78 -0.78 7.09 -6.64
N ARG A 79 -1.86 6.60 -6.02
CA ARG A 79 -2.18 6.91 -4.61
C ARG A 79 -1.11 6.41 -3.65
N VAL A 80 -0.56 5.21 -3.88
CA VAL A 80 0.55 4.67 -3.09
C VAL A 80 1.79 5.52 -3.26
N LYS A 81 2.12 5.93 -4.49
CA LYS A 81 3.24 6.82 -4.76
C LYS A 81 3.07 8.16 -4.05
N SER A 82 1.90 8.79 -4.17
CA SER A 82 1.59 10.03 -3.45
C SER A 82 1.66 9.86 -1.93
N LEU A 83 1.24 8.73 -1.38
CA LEU A 83 1.36 8.45 0.06
C LEU A 83 2.82 8.43 0.53
N ILE A 84 3.71 7.88 -0.29
CA ILE A 84 5.15 7.78 0.00
C ILE A 84 5.83 9.15 -0.21
N GLU A 85 5.46 9.88 -1.25
CA GLU A 85 6.05 11.18 -1.61
C GLU A 85 5.48 12.36 -0.83
N ALA A 86 4.33 12.22 -0.17
CA ALA A 86 3.72 13.27 0.65
C ALA A 86 4.56 13.66 1.89
N LYS A 87 5.77 13.09 2.06
CA LYS A 87 6.76 13.47 3.08
C LYS A 87 8.21 13.41 2.58
#